data_AF-A0A972G086-F1
#
_entry.id   AF-A0A972G086-F1
#
_cell.length_a   1.000
_cell.length_b   1.000
_cell.length_c   1.000
_cell.angle_alpha   90.00
_cell.angle_beta   90.00
_cell.angle_gamma   90.00
#
_symmetry.space_group_name_H-M   'P 1'
#
loop_
_entity.id
_entity.type
_entity.pdbx_description
1 polymer ?
#
loop_
_entity_poly.entity_id
_entity_poly.type
_entity_poly.pdbx_seq_one_letter_code
_entity_poly.pdbx_strand_id
1 'polypeptide(L)'
;MKSRTEPLALVPMTEVARRISLKDSEAAKRWCLQQKLSVHRFARRDFVYEFDLEFAVTKPFVLNLQLKHPNEWLNILKDVLDCDVLYNYFLLNLEQTRNDKALAIIEPLDAEQDELLKRLLR
;
A
#
# COMPACT_ATOMS: atom_id res chain seq x y z
N MET A 1 -21.91 -12.54 -11.45
CA MET A 1 -21.37 -11.55 -12.41
C MET A 1 -20.26 -10.80 -11.71
N LYS A 2 -19.00 -11.03 -12.09
CA LYS A 2 -17.85 -10.29 -11.53
C LYS A 2 -17.90 -8.88 -12.11
N SER A 3 -18.26 -7.87 -11.31
CA SER A 3 -18.18 -6.48 -11.72
C SER A 3 -16.72 -6.15 -11.94
N ARG A 4 -16.33 -5.82 -13.19
CA ARG A 4 -15.04 -5.20 -13.45
C ARG A 4 -14.99 -3.91 -12.62
N THR A 5 -14.17 -3.88 -11.59
CA THR A 5 -13.81 -2.65 -10.90
C THR A 5 -13.02 -1.82 -11.90
N GLU A 6 -13.60 -0.73 -12.40
CA GLU A 6 -12.89 0.23 -13.23
C GLU A 6 -11.94 1.02 -12.33
N PRO A 7 -10.61 0.79 -12.39
CA PRO A 7 -9.69 1.34 -11.39
C PRO A 7 -9.69 2.88 -11.37
N LEU A 8 -10.01 3.50 -12.50
CA LEU A 8 -10.08 4.96 -12.64
C LEU A 8 -11.48 5.54 -12.42
N ALA A 9 -12.43 4.74 -11.93
CA ALA A 9 -13.75 5.24 -11.59
C ALA A 9 -13.67 6.23 -10.41
N LEU A 10 -14.45 7.30 -10.50
CA LEU A 10 -14.59 8.28 -9.43
C LEU A 10 -15.71 7.87 -8.48
N VAL A 11 -15.40 7.84 -7.19
CA VAL A 11 -16.32 7.46 -6.12
C VAL A 11 -16.73 8.70 -5.34
N PRO A 12 -18.02 9.03 -5.25
CA PRO A 12 -18.48 10.17 -4.45
C PRO A 12 -18.29 9.89 -2.96
N MET A 13 -17.99 10.92 -2.16
CA MET A 13 -17.79 10.76 -0.70
C MET A 13 -18.95 10.13 0.06
N THR A 14 -20.19 10.23 -0.45
CA THR A 14 -21.34 9.53 0.12
C THR A 14 -21.20 8.01 0.02
N GLU A 15 -20.70 7.54 -1.11
CA GLU A 15 -20.45 6.12 -1.35
C GLU A 15 -19.21 5.66 -0.58
N VAL A 16 -18.15 6.48 -0.51
CA VAL A 16 -16.99 6.20 0.34
C VAL A 16 -17.45 5.99 1.79
N ALA A 17 -18.20 6.92 2.36
CA ALA A 17 -18.72 6.82 3.72
C ALA A 17 -19.47 5.51 3.95
N ARG A 18 -20.31 5.08 2.99
CA ARG A 18 -21.03 3.81 3.05
C ARG A 18 -20.10 2.61 3.08
N ARG A 19 -19.07 2.58 2.24
CA ARG A 19 -18.13 1.45 2.13
C ARG A 19 -17.29 1.26 3.39
N ILE A 20 -16.81 2.34 3.99
CA ILE A 20 -16.02 2.29 5.23
C ILE A 20 -16.87 2.46 6.50
N SER A 21 -18.20 2.34 6.37
CA SER A 21 -19.16 2.39 7.50
C SER A 21 -19.06 3.65 8.36
N LEU A 22 -18.84 4.81 7.74
CA LEU A 22 -18.85 6.11 8.41
C LEU A 22 -20.21 6.80 8.32
N LYS A 23 -20.47 7.67 9.30
CA LYS A 23 -21.75 8.36 9.47
C LYS A 23 -22.09 9.33 8.35
N ASP A 24 -21.09 10.07 7.85
CA ASP A 24 -21.30 11.13 6.87
C ASP A 24 -20.10 11.31 5.93
N SER A 25 -20.32 12.09 4.86
CA SER A 25 -19.30 12.39 3.86
C SER A 25 -18.15 13.24 4.39
N GLU A 26 -18.35 14.04 5.43
CA GLU A 26 -17.27 14.83 6.04
C GLU A 26 -16.32 13.95 6.86
N ALA A 27 -16.86 12.96 7.59
CA ALA A 27 -16.05 11.94 8.24
C ALA A 27 -15.26 11.12 7.21
N ALA A 28 -15.89 10.73 6.10
CA ALA A 28 -15.20 10.05 5.01
C ALA A 28 -14.07 10.89 4.41
N LYS A 29 -14.31 12.19 4.18
CA LYS A 29 -13.29 13.11 3.69
C LYS A 29 -12.11 13.24 4.65
N ARG A 30 -12.36 13.38 5.96
CA ARG A 30 -11.30 13.42 6.98
C ARG A 30 -10.49 12.12 7.00
N TRP A 31 -11.17 10.98 6.93
CA TRP A 31 -10.52 9.68 6.84
C TRP A 31 -9.64 9.58 5.59
N CYS A 32 -10.14 10.01 4.43
CA CYS A 32 -9.36 10.03 3.19
C CYS A 32 -8.08 10.86 3.33
N LEU A 33 -8.18 12.06 3.91
CA LEU A 33 -7.02 12.91 4.16
C LEU A 33 -6.02 12.27 5.13
N GLN A 34 -6.49 11.58 6.17
CA GLN A 34 -5.63 10.84 7.10
C GLN A 34 -4.89 9.69 6.42
N GLN A 35 -5.55 9.00 5.47
CA GLN A 35 -4.93 7.95 4.65
C GLN A 35 -4.09 8.51 3.49
N LYS A 36 -3.92 9.85 3.40
CA LYS A 36 -3.19 10.55 2.33
C LYS A 36 -3.78 10.32 0.93
N LEU A 37 -5.09 10.12 0.85
CA LEU A 37 -5.83 10.01 -0.41
C LEU A 37 -6.08 11.40 -1.02
N SER A 38 -5.96 11.49 -2.34
CA SER A 38 -6.27 12.72 -3.09
C SER A 38 -7.78 12.87 -3.24
N VAL A 39 -8.35 13.91 -2.62
CA VAL A 39 -9.77 14.25 -2.77
C VAL A 39 -9.93 15.26 -3.89
N HIS A 40 -10.63 14.86 -4.95
CA HIS A 40 -10.91 15.70 -6.11
C HIS A 40 -12.29 16.34 -6.00
N ARG A 41 -12.35 17.66 -6.17
CA ARG A 41 -13.60 18.40 -6.12
C ARG A 41 -14.07 18.75 -7.53
N PHE A 42 -15.25 18.26 -7.89
CA PHE A 42 -15.93 18.63 -9.13
C PHE A 42 -17.28 19.28 -8.82
N ALA A 43 -17.45 20.51 -9.32
CA ALA A 43 -18.56 21.40 -8.98
C ALA A 43 -18.73 21.57 -7.44
N ARG A 44 -19.64 20.79 -6.85
CA ARG A 44 -19.99 20.86 -5.41
C ARG A 44 -19.89 19.50 -4.71
N ARG A 45 -19.26 18.51 -5.34
CA ARG A 45 -19.10 17.17 -4.79
C ARG A 45 -17.64 16.79 -4.77
N ASP A 46 -17.28 16.05 -3.73
CA ASP A 46 -15.95 15.51 -3.52
C ASP A 46 -15.93 14.05 -3.93
N PHE A 47 -14.82 13.65 -4.56
CA PHE A 47 -14.61 12.34 -5.15
C PHE A 47 -13.19 11.83 -4.84
N VAL A 48 -13.03 10.52 -4.85
CA VAL A 48 -11.73 9.82 -4.83
C VAL A 48 -11.72 8.79 -5.94
N TYR A 49 -10.54 8.39 -6.40
CA TYR A 49 -10.44 7.23 -7.28
C TYR A 49 -10.75 5.96 -6.50
N GLU A 50 -11.54 5.08 -7.13
CA GLU A 50 -11.88 3.75 -6.61
C GLU A 50 -10.63 2.97 -6.23
N PHE A 51 -9.62 2.98 -7.10
CA PHE A 51 -8.38 2.26 -6.88
C PHE A 51 -7.63 2.72 -5.62
N ASP A 52 -7.52 4.03 -5.40
CA ASP A 52 -6.83 4.57 -4.23
C ASP A 52 -7.59 4.21 -2.94
N LEU A 53 -8.93 4.24 -2.99
CA LEU A 53 -9.78 3.83 -1.88
C LEU A 53 -9.58 2.35 -1.53
N GLU A 54 -9.66 1.46 -2.53
CA GLU A 54 -9.49 0.02 -2.34
C GLU A 54 -8.09 -0.31 -1.76
N PHE A 55 -7.05 0.39 -2.23
CA PHE A 55 -5.72 0.26 -1.65
C PHE A 55 -5.68 0.68 -0.18
N ALA A 56 -6.23 1.85 0.16
CA ALA A 56 -6.22 2.34 1.54
C ALA A 56 -7.02 1.43 2.50
N VAL A 57 -8.15 0.89 2.05
CA VAL A 57 -8.99 -0.04 2.84
C VAL A 57 -8.30 -1.38 3.03
N THR A 58 -7.64 -1.91 1.99
CA THR A 58 -7.00 -3.22 2.03
C THR A 58 -5.66 -3.18 2.78
N LYS A 59 -4.95 -2.05 2.78
CA LYS A 59 -3.61 -1.92 3.36
C LYS A 59 -3.47 -2.43 4.81
N PRO A 60 -4.35 -2.09 5.78
CA PRO A 60 -4.26 -2.62 7.13
C PRO A 60 -4.34 -4.15 7.20
N PHE A 61 -5.15 -4.77 6.33
CA PHE A 61 -5.24 -6.22 6.23
C PHE A 61 -3.91 -6.81 5.73
N VAL A 62 -3.32 -6.25 4.68
CA VAL A 62 -2.02 -6.72 4.15
C VAL A 62 -0.92 -6.62 5.19
N LEU A 63 -0.84 -5.50 5.93
CA LEU A 63 0.14 -5.32 7.01
C LEU A 63 -0.04 -6.35 8.13
N ASN A 64 -1.29 -6.67 8.51
CA ASN A 64 -1.57 -7.74 9.48
C ASN A 64 -1.13 -9.11 8.94
N LEU A 65 -1.33 -9.34 7.65
CA LEU A 65 -1.00 -10.59 6.97
C LEU A 65 0.51 -10.80 6.90
N GLN A 66 1.28 -9.74 6.64
CA GLN A 66 2.74 -9.75 6.75
C GLN A 66 3.24 -10.13 8.14
N LEU A 67 2.57 -9.65 9.20
CA LEU A 67 2.94 -9.99 10.58
C LEU A 67 2.64 -11.46 10.92
N LYS A 68 1.54 -12.02 10.40
CA LYS A 68 1.12 -13.39 10.69
C LYS A 68 1.82 -14.45 9.83
N HIS A 69 2.04 -14.13 8.56
CA HIS A 69 2.55 -15.06 7.55
C HIS A 69 3.70 -14.42 6.75
N PRO A 70 4.84 -14.08 7.40
CA PRO A 70 5.90 -13.28 6.78
C PRO A 70 6.51 -13.90 5.51
N ASN A 71 6.46 -15.22 5.36
CA ASN A 71 7.02 -15.92 4.20
C ASN A 71 5.98 -16.22 3.10
N GLU A 72 4.68 -16.14 3.41
CA GLU A 72 3.60 -16.60 2.53
C GLU A 72 2.59 -15.51 2.20
N TRP A 73 2.74 -14.31 2.79
CA TRP A 73 1.74 -13.25 2.69
C TRP A 73 1.44 -12.83 1.25
N LEU A 74 2.42 -12.90 0.36
CA LEU A 74 2.25 -12.62 -1.07
C LEU A 74 1.32 -13.63 -1.76
N ASN A 75 1.50 -14.92 -1.47
CA ASN A 75 0.66 -15.98 -2.05
C ASN A 75 -0.78 -15.84 -1.55
N ILE A 76 -0.95 -15.62 -0.24
CA ILE A 76 -2.27 -15.42 0.35
C ILE A 76 -2.92 -14.15 -0.20
N LEU A 77 -2.16 -13.05 -0.35
CA LEU A 77 -2.68 -11.80 -0.92
C LEU A 77 -3.15 -11.99 -2.36
N LYS A 78 -2.42 -12.77 -3.16
CA LYS A 78 -2.79 -13.11 -4.54
C LYS A 78 -4.11 -13.88 -4.61
N ASP A 79 -4.33 -14.79 -3.67
CA ASP A 79 -5.56 -15.59 -3.61
C ASP A 79 -6.76 -14.80 -3.07
N VAL A 80 -6.52 -13.80 -2.22
CA VAL A 80 -7.57 -12.96 -1.62
C VAL A 80 -7.98 -11.80 -2.53
N LEU A 81 -7.05 -11.21 -3.29
CA LEU A 81 -7.34 -10.09 -4.17
C LEU A 81 -7.90 -10.55 -5.52
N ASP A 82 -9.12 -10.15 -5.82
CA ASP A 82 -9.76 -10.38 -7.12
C ASP A 82 -9.21 -9.48 -8.25
N CYS A 83 -8.29 -8.56 -7.95
CA CYS A 83 -7.78 -7.56 -8.88
C CYS A 83 -6.25 -7.61 -9.00
N ASP A 84 -5.75 -8.10 -10.14
CA ASP A 84 -4.32 -8.17 -10.44
C ASP A 84 -3.63 -6.81 -10.38
N VAL A 85 -4.32 -5.74 -10.78
CA VAL A 85 -3.77 -4.38 -10.77
C VAL A 85 -3.51 -3.92 -9.33
N LEU A 86 -4.45 -4.21 -8.42
CA LEU A 86 -4.30 -3.86 -7.01
C LEU A 86 -3.20 -4.70 -6.34
N TYR A 87 -3.11 -5.99 -6.67
CA TYR A 87 -2.03 -6.87 -6.23
C TYR A 87 -0.65 -6.33 -6.65
N ASN A 88 -0.48 -6.02 -7.94
CA ASN A 88 0.78 -5.48 -8.46
C ASN A 88 1.14 -4.14 -7.81
N TYR A 89 0.14 -3.32 -7.50
CA TYR A 89 0.37 -2.06 -6.82
C TYR A 89 0.76 -2.23 -5.35
N PHE A 90 0.18 -3.20 -4.64
CA PHE A 90 0.63 -3.59 -3.31
C PHE A 90 2.08 -4.07 -3.34
N LEU A 91 2.44 -4.88 -4.33
CA LEU A 91 3.81 -5.34 -4.55
C LEU A 91 4.75 -4.13 -4.68
N LEU A 92 4.47 -3.20 -5.60
CA LEU A 92 5.30 -2.02 -5.82
C LEU A 92 5.41 -1.09 -4.60
N ASN A 93 4.30 -0.87 -3.87
CA ASN A 93 4.28 0.06 -2.73
C ASN A 93 4.86 -0.55 -1.45
N LEU A 94 4.76 -1.87 -1.25
CA LEU A 94 5.25 -2.55 -0.06
C LEU A 94 6.68 -3.07 -0.24
N GLU A 95 7.08 -3.47 -1.45
CA GLU A 95 8.47 -3.84 -1.77
C GLU A 95 9.43 -2.64 -1.82
N GLN A 96 8.92 -1.40 -1.76
CA GLN A 96 9.76 -0.21 -1.50
C GLN A 96 10.21 -0.13 -0.04
N THR A 97 9.57 -0.84 0.89
CA THR A 97 10.25 -1.30 2.11
C THR A 97 11.14 -2.48 1.70
N ARG A 98 12.11 -2.21 0.82
CA ARG A 98 13.23 -3.12 0.64
C ARG A 98 13.74 -3.38 2.04
N ASN A 99 13.84 -4.65 2.39
CA ASN A 99 14.64 -5.05 3.51
C ASN A 99 16.05 -4.56 3.14
N ASP A 100 16.44 -3.38 3.60
CA ASP A 100 17.78 -2.78 3.40
C ASP A 100 18.85 -3.59 4.16
N LYS A 101 18.51 -4.79 4.63
CA LYS A 101 19.48 -5.80 4.98
C LYS A 101 20.17 -6.21 3.70
N ALA A 102 21.35 -5.62 3.49
CA ALA A 102 22.34 -6.10 2.53
C ALA A 102 22.37 -7.64 2.60
N LEU A 103 21.90 -8.30 1.54
CA LEU A 103 21.84 -9.77 1.46
C LEU A 103 23.24 -10.40 1.40
N ALA A 104 24.25 -9.60 1.05
CA ALA A 104 25.64 -10.00 1.10
C ALA A 104 26.34 -9.19 2.20
N ILE A 105 26.63 -9.84 3.33
CA ILE A 105 27.78 -9.43 4.14
C ILE A 105 28.99 -9.92 3.35
N ILE A 106 29.67 -9.02 2.66
CA ILE A 106 30.99 -9.32 2.08
C ILE A 106 31.95 -9.30 3.26
N GLU A 107 32.40 -10.47 3.72
CA GLU A 107 33.52 -10.53 4.64
C GLU A 107 34.77 -10.01 3.91
N PRO A 108 35.49 -9.02 4.46
CA PRO A 108 36.71 -8.53 3.84
C PRO A 108 37.75 -9.65 3.78
N LEU A 109 38.31 -9.88 2.61
CA LEU A 109 39.30 -10.94 2.39
C LEU A 109 40.70 -10.55 2.92
N ASP A 110 40.97 -9.26 3.07
CA ASP A 110 42.27 -8.71 3.43
C ASP A 110 42.17 -7.53 4.42
N ALA A 111 43.31 -7.17 5.03
CA ALA A 111 43.38 -6.12 6.03
C ALA A 111 43.11 -4.71 5.45
N GLU A 112 43.31 -4.52 4.15
CA GLU A 112 43.13 -3.23 3.46
C GLU A 112 41.64 -2.93 3.22
N GLN A 113 40.88 -3.94 2.82
CA GLN A 113 39.42 -3.91 2.70
C GLN A 113 38.74 -3.67 4.05
N ASP A 114 39.29 -4.27 5.11
CA ASP A 114 38.77 -4.12 6.47
C ASP A 114 38.97 -2.69 7.01
N GLU A 115 40.08 -2.05 6.66
CA GLU A 115 40.35 -0.65 6.97
C GLU A 115 39.49 0.31 6.13
N LEU A 116 39.31 0.01 4.83
CA LEU A 116 38.43 0.76 3.94
C LEU A 116 36.96 0.72 4.41
N LEU A 117 36.48 -0.45 4.82
CA LEU A 117 35.12 -0.63 5.34
C LEU A 117 34.90 0.21 6.62
N LYS A 118 35.86 0.22 7.54
CA LYS A 118 35.82 1.04 8.77
C LYS A 118 35.79 2.55 8.49
N ARG A 119 36.39 3.00 7.38
CA ARG A 119 36.32 4.42 6.96
C ARG A 119 34.97 4.80 6.37
N LEU A 120 34.32 3.89 5.65
CA LEU A 120 33.04 4.13 4.99
C LEU A 120 31.83 4.05 5.93
N LEU A 121 31.96 3.36 7.06
CA LEU A 121 30.92 3.23 8.09
C LEU A 121 30.93 4.36 9.15
N ARG A 122 31.69 5.44 8.93
CA ARG A 122 31.69 6.64 9.77
C ARG A 122 30.73 7.72 9.28
#